data_AF-A0AAU5ZJL3-F1
#
_entry.id   AF-A0AAU5ZJL3-F1
#
_cell.length_a   1.000
_cell.length_b   1.000
_cell.length_c   1.000
_cell.angle_alpha   90.00
_cell.angle_beta   90.00
_cell.angle_gamma   90.00
#
_symmetry.space_group_name_H-M   'P 1'
#
loop_
_entity.id
_entity.type
_entity.pdbx_description
1 polymer ?
#
loop_
_entity_poly.entity_id
_entity_poly.type
_entity_poly.pdbx_seq_one_letter_code
_entity_poly.pdbx_strand_id
1 'polypeptide(L)'
;MIAFATMEGRIEPPECRVGDPAGFSATARWLRTAFEGLAYEIHHVVADGNLVMVNSTMSGRHVAPFAVYTPDGAVDTVFPPTGKTFAITQSHWFRIQDGKVVDHWANRDDLGQGKQLGWVPPTPAYLFRMARAKSRTKRAAA
;
A
#
# COMPACT_ATOMS: atom_id res chain seq x y z
N MET A 1 9.18 23.76 -12.49
CA MET A 1 9.35 22.40 -11.92
C MET A 1 8.01 22.01 -11.32
N ILE A 2 7.41 20.93 -11.81
CA ILE A 2 6.13 20.44 -11.31
C ILE A 2 6.45 19.46 -10.18
N ALA A 3 6.06 19.80 -8.94
CA ALA A 3 6.20 18.91 -7.81
C ALA A 3 5.13 17.80 -7.89
N PHE A 4 5.53 16.56 -7.61
CA PHE A 4 4.60 15.45 -7.43
C PHE A 4 4.42 15.23 -5.93
N ALA A 5 3.21 14.98 -5.45
CA ALA A 5 3.00 14.61 -4.05
C ALA A 5 2.08 13.39 -3.94
N THR A 6 2.57 12.31 -3.32
CA THR A 6 1.75 11.17 -2.90
C THR A 6 1.49 11.26 -1.40
N MET A 7 0.22 11.38 -1.01
CA MET A 7 -0.18 11.45 0.41
C MET A 7 -0.63 10.10 1.00
N GLU A 8 -0.64 9.04 0.18
CA GLU A 8 -0.93 7.65 0.59
C GLU A 8 0.21 7.01 1.41
N GLY A 9 1.46 7.48 1.20
CA GLY A 9 2.69 6.80 1.63
C GLY A 9 3.02 6.82 3.13
N ARG A 10 2.16 7.37 4.00
CA ARG A 10 2.55 7.68 5.40
C ARG A 10 3.03 6.46 6.21
N ILE A 11 2.42 5.29 5.98
CA ILE A 11 2.78 4.03 6.64
C ILE A 11 3.53 3.06 5.71
N GLU A 12 3.82 3.49 4.49
CA GLU A 12 4.54 2.73 3.48
C GLU A 12 6.05 2.85 3.72
N PRO A 13 6.88 2.04 3.03
CA PRO A 13 8.33 2.17 3.09
C PRO A 13 8.81 3.61 2.84
N PRO A 14 9.93 4.06 3.45
CA PRO A 14 10.43 5.43 3.29
C PRO A 14 10.61 5.86 1.82
N GLU A 15 11.01 4.94 0.95
CA GLU A 15 11.16 5.18 -0.49
C GLU A 15 9.84 5.54 -1.21
N CYS A 16 8.69 5.19 -0.63
CA CYS A 16 7.37 5.52 -1.19
C CYS A 16 6.94 6.96 -0.88
N ARG A 17 7.64 7.64 0.03
CA ARG A 17 7.29 8.98 0.53
C ARG A 17 7.95 10.10 -0.27
N VAL A 18 8.72 9.75 -1.29
CA VAL A 18 9.36 10.73 -2.17
C VAL A 18 8.29 11.41 -3.02
N GLY A 19 8.29 12.75 -3.03
CA GLY A 19 7.40 13.58 -3.85
C GLY A 19 7.78 13.60 -5.33
N ASP A 20 7.98 12.42 -5.92
CA ASP A 20 8.29 12.24 -7.34
C ASP A 20 7.64 10.95 -7.89
N PRO A 21 7.66 10.72 -9.21
CA PRO A 21 7.17 9.47 -9.79
C PRO A 21 7.87 8.20 -9.27
N ALA A 22 9.09 8.31 -8.70
CA ALA A 22 9.79 7.18 -8.11
C ALA A 22 9.14 6.74 -6.79
N GLY A 23 8.61 7.67 -6.00
CA GLY A 23 7.81 7.36 -4.81
C GLY A 23 6.59 6.50 -5.14
N PHE A 24 5.80 6.91 -6.13
CA PHE A 24 4.65 6.12 -6.61
C PHE A 24 5.06 4.74 -7.16
N SER A 25 6.16 4.68 -7.91
CA SER A 25 6.72 3.41 -8.40
C SER A 25 7.15 2.49 -7.25
N ALA A 26 7.69 3.04 -6.17
CA ALA A 26 8.09 2.30 -4.99
C ALA A 26 6.88 1.70 -4.26
N THR A 27 5.77 2.44 -4.12
CA THR A 27 4.50 1.91 -3.57
C THR A 27 4.04 0.71 -4.37
N ALA A 28 3.99 0.84 -5.70
CA ALA A 28 3.53 -0.22 -6.58
C ALA A 28 4.45 -1.46 -6.52
N ARG A 29 5.76 -1.27 -6.31
CA ARG A 29 6.72 -2.36 -6.10
C ARG A 29 6.51 -3.05 -4.76
N TRP A 30 6.35 -2.29 -3.68
CA TRP A 30 6.10 -2.80 -2.33
C TRP A 30 4.85 -3.69 -2.29
N LEU A 31 3.75 -3.23 -2.90
CA LEU A 31 2.52 -4.03 -3.02
C LEU A 31 2.75 -5.32 -3.80
N ARG A 32 3.41 -5.25 -4.97
CA ARG A 32 3.72 -6.43 -5.80
C ARG A 32 4.71 -7.41 -5.15
N THR A 33 5.54 -6.95 -4.22
CA THR A 33 6.39 -7.85 -3.43
C THR A 33 5.58 -8.71 -2.47
N ALA A 34 4.58 -8.13 -1.80
CA ALA A 34 3.77 -8.84 -0.80
C ALA A 34 2.63 -9.67 -1.40
N PHE A 35 2.07 -9.21 -2.52
CA PHE A 35 0.84 -9.74 -3.10
C PHE A 35 1.06 -10.32 -4.51
N GLU A 36 0.89 -11.64 -4.62
CA GLU A 36 0.87 -12.35 -5.90
C GLU A 36 -0.46 -12.09 -6.62
N GLY A 37 -0.40 -11.96 -7.95
CA GLY A 37 -1.59 -11.72 -8.76
C GLY A 37 -2.28 -10.39 -8.47
N LEU A 38 -1.53 -9.38 -8.02
CA LEU A 38 -2.08 -8.06 -7.71
C LEU A 38 -2.76 -7.47 -8.95
N ALA A 39 -4.07 -7.25 -8.86
CA ALA A 39 -4.90 -6.76 -9.94
C ALA A 39 -5.79 -5.59 -9.49
N TYR A 40 -6.16 -4.74 -10.44
CA TYR A 40 -7.03 -3.59 -10.23
C TYR A 40 -8.17 -3.65 -11.23
N GLU A 41 -9.40 -3.71 -10.73
CA GLU A 41 -10.61 -3.55 -11.53
C GLU A 41 -11.10 -2.12 -11.38
N ILE A 42 -11.21 -1.38 -12.50
CA ILE A 42 -11.65 0.02 -12.50
C ILE A 42 -13.17 0.04 -12.67
N HIS A 43 -13.88 0.59 -11.69
CA HIS A 43 -15.33 0.70 -11.70
C HIS A 43 -15.80 2.02 -12.30
N HIS A 44 -15.14 3.11 -11.90
CA HIS A 44 -15.52 4.45 -12.32
C HIS A 44 -14.28 5.31 -12.51
N VAL A 45 -14.35 6.19 -13.50
CA VAL A 45 -13.41 7.29 -13.70
C VAL A 45 -14.24 8.56 -13.88
N VAL A 46 -13.99 9.56 -13.04
CA VAL A 46 -14.65 10.87 -13.11
C VAL A 46 -13.57 11.93 -13.24
N ALA A 47 -13.77 12.86 -14.17
CA ALA A 47 -12.89 14.01 -14.35
C ALA A 47 -13.68 15.30 -14.15
N ASP A 48 -13.12 16.21 -13.35
CA ASP A 48 -13.61 17.57 -13.15
C ASP A 48 -12.45 18.55 -13.23
N GLY A 49 -12.40 19.35 -14.30
CA GLY A 49 -11.27 20.21 -14.62
C GLY A 49 -9.96 19.41 -14.71
N ASN A 50 -9.04 19.66 -13.76
CA ASN A 50 -7.76 18.99 -13.68
C ASN A 50 -7.69 17.89 -12.60
N LEU A 51 -8.82 17.56 -11.98
CA LEU A 51 -8.93 16.51 -10.99
C LEU A 51 -9.54 15.26 -11.62
N VAL A 52 -8.90 14.11 -11.41
CA VAL A 52 -9.38 12.80 -11.87
C VAL A 52 -9.53 11.89 -10.68
N MET A 53 -10.72 11.33 -10.49
CA MET A 53 -11.03 10.32 -9.49
C MET A 53 -11.18 8.96 -10.16
N VAL A 54 -10.59 7.92 -9.57
CA VAL A 54 -10.75 6.53 -9.95
C VAL A 54 -11.28 5.75 -8.76
N ASN A 55 -12.41 5.08 -8.93
CA ASN A 55 -12.91 4.06 -7.99
C ASN A 55 -12.52 2.69 -8.54
N SER A 56 -11.88 1.86 -7.72
CA SER A 56 -11.39 0.55 -8.14
C SER A 56 -11.52 -0.51 -7.04
N THR A 57 -11.44 -1.78 -7.42
CA THR A 57 -11.15 -2.89 -6.51
C THR A 57 -9.72 -3.34 -6.74
N MET A 58 -8.92 -3.41 -5.67
CA MET A 58 -7.62 -4.07 -5.65
C MET A 58 -7.75 -5.46 -5.06
N SER A 59 -7.20 -6.47 -5.74
CA SER A 59 -7.21 -7.85 -5.27
C SER A 59 -5.85 -8.51 -5.41
N GLY A 60 -5.62 -9.59 -4.66
CA GLY A 60 -4.37 -10.35 -4.73
C GLY A 60 -4.28 -11.42 -3.65
N ARG A 61 -3.15 -12.14 -3.61
CA ARG A 61 -2.85 -13.18 -2.63
C ARG A 61 -1.63 -12.84 -1.79
N HIS A 62 -1.75 -12.90 -0.47
CA HIS A 62 -0.66 -12.55 0.45
C HIS A 62 0.38 -13.68 0.57
N VAL A 63 1.51 -13.51 -0.13
CA VAL A 63 2.53 -14.57 -0.33
C VAL A 63 3.91 -14.23 0.26
N ALA A 64 4.20 -12.97 0.51
CA ALA A 64 5.44 -12.54 1.17
C ALA A 64 5.16 -11.56 2.32
N PRO A 65 6.13 -11.30 3.21
CA PRO A 65 5.93 -10.37 4.33
C PRO A 65 5.51 -8.96 3.86
N PHE A 66 4.47 -8.42 4.47
CA PHE A 66 4.02 -7.05 4.26
C PHE A 66 4.45 -6.19 5.47
N ALA A 67 5.43 -5.31 5.26
CA ALA A 67 5.96 -4.44 6.31
C ALA A 67 5.36 -3.04 6.21
N VAL A 68 4.87 -2.50 7.33
CA VAL A 68 4.43 -1.12 7.49
C VAL A 68 5.37 -0.37 8.44
N TYR A 69 5.45 0.93 8.26
CA TYR A 69 6.49 1.78 8.84
C TYR A 69 5.88 2.93 9.64
N THR A 70 6.59 3.36 10.67
CA THR A 70 6.26 4.56 11.43
C THR A 70 6.53 5.83 10.60
N PRO A 71 5.98 7.00 11.00
CA PRO A 71 6.25 8.26 10.30
C PRO A 71 7.74 8.64 10.22
N ASP A 72 8.56 8.22 11.18
CA ASP A 72 10.02 8.40 11.21
C ASP A 72 10.78 7.35 10.39
N GLY A 73 10.08 6.38 9.77
CA GLY A 73 10.65 5.43 8.83
C GLY A 73 11.15 4.12 9.45
N ALA A 74 10.92 3.91 10.75
CA ALA A 74 11.22 2.63 11.39
C ALA A 74 10.17 1.57 11.07
N VAL A 75 10.56 0.28 11.10
CA VAL A 75 9.61 -0.83 10.94
C VAL A 75 8.66 -0.88 12.13
N ASP A 76 7.38 -0.60 11.86
CA ASP A 76 6.31 -0.68 12.85
C ASP A 76 5.82 -2.13 12.98
N THR A 77 5.20 -2.66 11.93
CA THR A 77 4.57 -3.97 11.97
C THR A 77 4.93 -4.73 10.70
N VAL A 78 5.14 -6.05 10.84
CA VAL A 78 5.36 -6.94 9.70
C VAL A 78 4.34 -8.04 9.78
N PHE A 79 3.53 -8.15 8.73
CA PHE A 79 2.52 -9.19 8.56
C PHE A 79 3.12 -10.34 7.76
N PRO A 80 3.39 -11.51 8.37
CA PRO A 80 3.88 -12.68 7.65
C PRO A 80 2.82 -13.19 6.68
N PRO A 81 3.23 -13.85 5.57
CA PRO A 81 2.29 -14.32 4.56
C PRO A 81 1.26 -15.27 5.15
N THR A 82 0.00 -15.02 4.79
CA THR A 82 -1.15 -15.79 5.25
C THR A 82 -1.63 -16.79 4.20
N GLY A 83 -1.21 -16.63 2.94
CA GLY A 83 -1.64 -17.43 1.80
C GLY A 83 -3.09 -17.19 1.39
N LYS A 84 -3.78 -16.24 2.05
CA LYS A 84 -5.16 -15.87 1.76
C LYS A 84 -5.23 -14.84 0.64
N THR A 85 -6.34 -14.83 -0.07
CA THR A 85 -6.69 -13.80 -1.04
C THR A 85 -7.45 -12.67 -0.37
N PHE A 86 -7.44 -11.50 -1.00
CA PHE A 86 -8.27 -10.36 -0.62
C PHE A 86 -8.80 -9.66 -1.86
N ALA A 87 -9.90 -8.91 -1.70
CA ALA A 87 -10.38 -7.92 -2.64
C ALA A 87 -10.95 -6.73 -1.84
N ILE A 88 -10.44 -5.53 -2.07
CA ILE A 88 -10.82 -4.32 -1.33
C ILE A 88 -11.10 -3.15 -2.27
N THR A 89 -12.00 -2.26 -1.86
CA THR A 89 -12.27 -1.03 -2.60
C THR A 89 -11.20 0.02 -2.34
N GLN A 90 -10.95 0.84 -3.35
CA GLN A 90 -10.03 1.95 -3.30
C GLN A 90 -10.60 3.14 -4.07
N SER A 91 -10.32 4.35 -3.59
CA SER A 91 -10.46 5.56 -4.38
C SER A 91 -9.10 6.20 -4.56
N HIS A 92 -8.73 6.51 -5.79
CA HIS A 92 -7.52 7.24 -6.15
C HIS A 92 -7.93 8.58 -6.74
N TRP A 93 -7.26 9.64 -6.32
CA TRP A 93 -7.48 10.99 -6.79
C TRP A 93 -6.16 11.50 -7.37
N PHE A 94 -6.23 12.12 -8.54
CA PHE A 94 -5.08 12.61 -9.26
C PHE A 94 -5.31 14.06 -9.66
N ARG A 95 -4.35 14.94 -9.38
CA ARG A 95 -4.32 16.25 -10.02
C ARG A 95 -3.42 16.17 -11.25
N ILE A 96 -3.88 16.72 -12.36
CA ILE A 96 -3.18 16.72 -13.65
C ILE A 96 -2.71 18.15 -13.98
N GLN A 97 -1.51 18.29 -14.51
CA GLN A 97 -1.00 19.53 -15.06
C GLN A 97 -0.04 19.22 -16.21
N ASP A 98 -0.18 19.92 -17.34
CA ASP A 98 0.66 19.72 -18.53
C ASP A 98 0.72 18.25 -19.00
N GLY A 99 -0.42 17.56 -18.93
CA GLY A 99 -0.57 16.15 -19.29
C GLY A 99 0.08 15.15 -18.31
N LYS A 100 0.53 15.60 -17.14
CA LYS A 100 1.20 14.77 -16.13
C LYS A 100 0.41 14.73 -14.83
N VAL A 101 0.50 13.62 -14.11
CA VAL A 101 0.04 13.53 -12.72
C VAL A 101 0.99 14.33 -11.84
N VAL A 102 0.44 15.22 -11.04
CA VAL A 102 1.20 16.14 -10.17
C VAL A 102 0.82 16.01 -8.71
N ASP A 103 -0.33 15.43 -8.39
CA ASP A 103 -0.62 14.94 -7.04
C ASP A 103 -1.34 13.60 -7.14
N HIS A 104 -1.21 12.79 -6.09
CA HIS A 104 -1.92 11.55 -5.91
C HIS A 104 -2.33 11.37 -4.44
N TRP A 105 -3.62 11.13 -4.25
CA TRP A 105 -4.21 10.73 -2.96
C TRP A 105 -4.93 9.41 -3.14
N ALA A 106 -4.97 8.59 -2.09
CA ALA A 106 -5.83 7.41 -2.11
C ALA A 106 -6.43 7.09 -0.75
N ASN A 107 -7.59 6.46 -0.79
CA ASN A 107 -8.20 5.79 0.33
C ASN A 107 -8.36 4.32 -0.03
N ARG A 108 -7.86 3.43 0.83
CA ARG A 108 -7.97 1.98 0.69
C ARG A 108 -8.76 1.42 1.87
N ASP A 109 -9.54 0.36 1.65
CA ASP A 109 -10.15 -0.41 2.73
C ASP A 109 -9.14 -1.35 3.41
N ASP A 110 -8.13 -0.76 4.07
CA ASP A 110 -7.07 -1.51 4.76
C ASP A 110 -7.64 -2.35 5.93
N LEU A 111 -8.75 -1.92 6.54
CA LEU A 111 -9.43 -2.70 7.59
C LEU A 111 -10.10 -3.95 7.01
N GLY A 112 -10.84 -3.83 5.90
CA GLY A 112 -11.41 -4.95 5.17
C GLY A 112 -10.33 -5.91 4.69
N GLN A 113 -9.20 -5.39 4.21
CA GLN A 113 -8.02 -6.20 3.85
C GLN A 113 -7.53 -7.00 5.07
N GLY A 114 -7.33 -6.32 6.21
CA GLY A 114 -6.86 -6.94 7.44
C GLY A 114 -7.81 -8.04 7.95
N LYS A 115 -9.13 -7.85 7.82
CA LYS A 115 -10.11 -8.89 8.16
C LYS A 115 -10.02 -10.10 7.22
N GLN A 116 -10.00 -9.88 5.91
CA GLN A 116 -9.91 -10.96 4.91
C GLN A 116 -8.60 -11.77 5.06
N LEU A 117 -7.49 -11.08 5.34
CA LEU A 117 -6.18 -11.70 5.53
C LEU A 117 -6.00 -12.33 6.92
N GLY A 118 -6.91 -12.10 7.87
CA GLY A 118 -6.84 -12.64 9.23
C GLY A 118 -5.84 -11.92 10.14
N TRP A 119 -5.54 -10.66 9.84
CA TRP A 119 -4.75 -9.77 10.69
C TRP A 119 -5.58 -9.19 11.84
N VAL A 120 -6.89 -9.07 11.64
CA VAL A 120 -7.82 -8.44 12.59
C VAL A 120 -9.08 -9.32 12.78
N PRO A 121 -9.30 -9.91 13.97
CA PRO A 121 -8.33 -10.07 15.06
C PRO A 121 -7.25 -11.12 14.70
N PRO A 122 -6.00 -10.94 15.17
CA PRO A 122 -4.95 -11.92 14.95
C PRO A 122 -5.07 -13.08 15.96
N THR A 123 -4.64 -14.27 15.57
CA THR A 123 -4.48 -15.38 16.52
C THR A 123 -3.18 -15.22 17.34
N PRO A 124 -3.07 -15.81 18.55
CA PRO A 124 -1.82 -15.80 19.31
C PRO A 124 -0.64 -16.35 18.51
N ALA A 125 -0.83 -17.45 17.76
CA ALA A 125 0.19 -18.01 16.89
C ALA A 125 0.62 -17.03 15.78
N TYR A 126 -0.32 -16.25 15.22
CA TYR A 126 0.02 -15.24 14.22
C TYR A 126 0.81 -14.08 14.83
N LEU A 127 0.47 -13.63 16.05
CA LEU A 127 1.24 -12.62 16.78
C LEU A 127 2.70 -13.03 16.99
N PHE A 128 2.96 -14.29 17.36
CA PHE A 128 4.34 -14.81 17.44
C PHE A 128 5.07 -14.75 16.10
N ARG A 129 4.39 -15.10 15.00
CA ARG A 129 4.98 -15.01 13.65
C ARG A 129 5.27 -13.55 13.26
N MET A 130 4.38 -12.61 13.60
CA MET A 130 4.58 -11.16 13.37
C MET A 130 5.81 -10.66 14.14
N ALA A 131 5.95 -11.01 15.42
CA ALA A 131 7.11 -10.62 16.24
C ALA A 131 8.44 -11.15 15.66
N ARG A 132 8.45 -12.42 15.22
CA ARG A 132 9.61 -13.03 14.56
C ARG A 132 9.94 -12.35 13.23
N ALA A 133 8.93 -12.04 12.42
CA ALA A 133 9.12 -11.35 11.13
C ALA A 133 9.66 -9.94 11.34
N LYS A 134 9.09 -9.15 12.26
CA LYS A 134 9.57 -7.82 12.63
C LYS A 134 11.04 -7.86 13.07
N SER A 135 11.41 -8.82 13.91
CA SER A 135 12.80 -8.98 14.37
C SER A 135 13.77 -9.29 13.23
N ARG A 136 13.36 -10.11 12.26
CA ARG A 136 14.17 -10.43 11.07
C ARG A 136 14.34 -9.22 10.16
N THR A 137 13.27 -8.49 9.86
CA THR A 137 13.31 -7.29 9.02
C THR A 137 14.21 -6.22 9.65
N LYS A 138 14.08 -5.97 10.97
CA LYS A 138 14.95 -5.03 11.67
C LYS A 138 16.43 -5.42 11.62
N ARG A 139 16.76 -6.70 11.73
CA ARG A 139 18.14 -7.19 11.60
C ARG A 139 18.70 -7.10 10.19
N ALA A 140 17.86 -7.20 9.16
CA ALA A 140 18.28 -7.05 7.77
C ALA A 140 18.48 -5.59 7.35
N ALA A 141 17.89 -4.65 8.09
CA ALA A 141 18.00 -3.21 7.86
C ALA A 141 19.08 -2.52 8.73
N ALA A 142 19.74 -3.28 9.62
CA ALA A 142 20.86 -2.83 10.45
C ALA A 142 22.18 -3.28 9.83
#